data_AF-A0A8T5SEX5-F1
#
_entry.id   AF-A0A8T5SEX5-F1
#
_cell.length_a   1.000
_cell.length_b   1.000
_cell.length_c   1.000
_cell.angle_alpha   90.00
_cell.angle_beta   90.00
_cell.angle_gamma   90.00
#
_symmetry.space_group_name_H-M   'P 1'
#
loop_
_entity.id
_entity.type
_entity.pdbx_description
1 polymer ?
#
loop_
_entity_poly.entity_id
_entity_poly.type
_entity_poly.pdbx_seq_one_letter_code
_entity_poly.pdbx_strand_id
1 'polypeptide(L)'
;MSEVKISTKALIQAWTYPSYYFLQALTETIDREEAVKLFKRYITHYYLDHPSPNRDKFVSLEKRLEDRLAGDTTSSEWVMVHSMVEEGKYAFKNENCPTCVEAMVDLPDVELKYLACCYGDYEAFRANSNDHIILTMEHTIMQGDPYCSRVMHDTRIDYDLRHPPKEFWDNFEPGKEEEAMKYYQKKK
;
A
#
# COMPACT_ATOMS: atom_id res chain seq x y z
N MET A 1 12.93 8.71 -35.56
CA MET A 1 11.89 9.03 -34.55
C MET A 1 12.60 9.61 -33.35
N SER A 2 12.21 10.78 -32.87
CA SER A 2 12.78 11.36 -31.64
C SER A 2 12.21 10.67 -30.41
N GLU A 3 13.07 10.30 -29.45
CA GLU A 3 12.62 9.83 -28.13
C GLU A 3 11.93 10.96 -27.37
N VAL A 4 10.72 10.69 -26.87
CA VAL A 4 10.00 11.58 -25.95
C VAL A 4 10.26 11.09 -24.54
N LYS A 5 10.88 11.92 -23.71
CA LYS A 5 11.06 11.63 -22.27
C LYS A 5 9.80 12.05 -21.50
N ILE A 6 9.09 11.08 -20.94
CA ILE A 6 7.96 11.30 -20.03
C ILE A 6 8.49 11.25 -18.60
N SER A 7 8.17 12.25 -17.77
CA SER A 7 8.56 12.24 -16.36
C SER A 7 7.71 11.24 -15.57
N THR A 8 8.27 10.67 -14.51
CA THR A 8 7.53 9.77 -13.61
C THR A 8 6.28 10.46 -13.05
N LYS A 9 6.38 11.75 -12.70
CA LYS A 9 5.24 12.57 -12.28
C LYS A 9 4.12 12.58 -13.33
N ALA A 10 4.43 12.87 -14.59
CA ALA A 10 3.44 12.92 -15.67
C ALA A 10 2.78 11.55 -15.91
N LEU A 11 3.57 10.47 -15.79
CA LEU A 11 3.04 9.11 -15.88
C LEU A 11 2.05 8.78 -14.76
N ILE A 12 2.37 9.14 -13.51
CA ILE A 12 1.46 8.96 -12.38
C ILE A 12 0.20 9.80 -12.56
N GLN A 13 0.33 11.08 -12.92
CA GLN A 13 -0.82 11.95 -13.17
C GLN A 13 -1.75 11.38 -14.24
N ALA A 14 -1.20 10.84 -15.33
CA ALA A 14 -1.99 10.23 -16.39
C ALA A 14 -2.85 9.05 -15.91
N TRP A 15 -2.43 8.34 -14.87
CA TRP A 15 -3.18 7.23 -14.28
C TRP A 15 -4.12 7.67 -13.15
N THR A 16 -3.70 8.59 -12.30
CA THR A 16 -4.45 8.95 -11.07
C THR A 16 -5.46 10.08 -11.27
N TYR A 17 -5.21 11.03 -12.18
CA TYR A 17 -6.11 12.17 -12.40
C TYR A 17 -7.48 11.75 -12.95
N PRO A 18 -7.56 10.85 -13.95
CA PRO A 18 -8.85 10.38 -14.44
C PRO A 18 -9.68 9.77 -13.31
N SER A 19 -9.09 8.88 -12.51
CA SER A 19 -9.75 8.26 -11.35
C SER A 19 -10.22 9.29 -10.33
N TYR A 20 -9.39 10.29 -10.02
CA TYR A 20 -9.74 11.38 -9.12
C TYR A 20 -10.95 12.18 -9.64
N TYR A 21 -10.92 12.64 -10.89
CA TYR A 21 -12.00 13.47 -11.43
C TYR A 21 -13.29 12.69 -11.69
N PHE A 22 -13.21 11.41 -12.04
CA PHE A 22 -14.39 10.55 -12.11
C PHE A 22 -15.03 10.39 -10.73
N LEU A 23 -14.22 10.17 -9.71
CA LEU A 23 -14.71 10.05 -8.35
C LEU A 23 -15.27 11.38 -7.84
N GLN A 24 -14.63 12.51 -8.15
CA GLN A 24 -15.14 13.84 -7.83
C GLN A 24 -16.51 14.06 -8.47
N ALA A 25 -16.65 13.84 -9.77
CA ALA A 25 -17.92 13.98 -10.48
C ALA A 25 -19.00 13.06 -9.88
N LEU A 26 -18.63 11.84 -9.46
CA LEU A 26 -19.54 10.93 -8.78
C LEU A 26 -20.01 11.49 -7.44
N THR A 27 -19.11 12.05 -6.62
CA THR A 27 -19.46 12.69 -5.34
C THR A 27 -20.28 13.98 -5.50
N GLU A 28 -20.24 14.61 -6.68
CA GLU A 28 -21.07 15.77 -7.02
C GLU A 28 -22.47 15.34 -7.53
N THR A 29 -22.63 14.08 -7.95
CA THR A 29 -23.87 13.55 -8.53
C THR A 29 -24.72 12.76 -7.54
N ILE A 30 -24.07 12.03 -6.63
CA ILE A 30 -24.72 11.21 -5.59
C ILE A 30 -24.11 11.51 -4.22
N ASP A 31 -24.71 10.97 -3.16
CA ASP A 31 -24.15 11.08 -1.82
C ASP A 31 -22.69 10.62 -1.77
N ARG A 32 -21.85 11.37 -1.05
CA ARG A 32 -20.41 11.13 -0.99
C ARG A 32 -20.07 9.74 -0.45
N GLU A 33 -20.73 9.31 0.62
CA GLU A 33 -20.45 8.00 1.23
C GLU A 33 -20.79 6.88 0.24
N GLU A 34 -21.91 7.03 -0.47
CA GLU A 34 -22.33 6.06 -1.49
C GLU A 34 -21.39 6.07 -2.71
N ALA A 35 -20.90 7.24 -3.15
CA ALA A 35 -19.89 7.37 -4.19
C ALA A 35 -18.58 6.65 -3.82
N VAL A 36 -18.08 6.89 -2.61
CA VAL A 36 -16.86 6.24 -2.09
C VAL A 36 -17.03 4.73 -2.02
N LYS A 37 -18.16 4.26 -1.50
CA LYS A 37 -18.48 2.82 -1.42
C LYS A 37 -18.57 2.17 -2.79
N LEU A 38 -19.23 2.83 -3.74
CA LEU A 38 -19.36 2.35 -5.12
C LEU A 38 -17.99 2.26 -5.80
N PHE A 39 -17.16 3.29 -5.64
CA PHE A 39 -15.81 3.31 -6.21
C PHE A 39 -14.92 2.23 -5.62
N LYS A 40 -14.92 2.06 -4.29
CA LYS A 40 -14.17 0.97 -3.63
C LYS A 40 -14.60 -0.39 -4.18
N ARG A 41 -15.90 -0.62 -4.27
CA ARG A 41 -16.46 -1.87 -4.83
C ARG A 41 -16.02 -2.09 -6.29
N TYR A 42 -16.05 -1.05 -7.11
CA TYR A 42 -15.58 -1.11 -8.50
C TYR A 42 -14.10 -1.53 -8.58
N ILE A 43 -13.23 -0.85 -7.83
CA ILE A 43 -11.79 -1.14 -7.81
C ILE A 43 -11.51 -2.56 -7.30
N THR A 44 -12.14 -2.99 -6.20
CA THR A 44 -12.02 -4.36 -5.67
C THR A 44 -12.41 -5.39 -6.73
N HIS A 45 -13.57 -5.24 -7.37
CA HIS A 45 -14.01 -6.19 -8.41
C HIS A 45 -13.09 -6.18 -9.63
N TYR A 46 -12.65 -4.99 -10.08
CA TYR A 46 -11.72 -4.90 -11.21
C TYR A 46 -10.48 -5.77 -10.99
N TYR A 47 -9.84 -5.67 -9.83
CA TYR A 47 -8.63 -6.45 -9.54
C TYR A 47 -8.89 -7.93 -9.30
N LEU A 48 -10.03 -8.29 -8.68
CA LEU A 48 -10.42 -9.70 -8.52
C LEU A 48 -10.72 -10.38 -9.86
N ASP A 49 -11.33 -9.66 -10.80
CA ASP A 49 -11.70 -10.17 -12.12
C ASP A 49 -10.52 -10.17 -13.11
N HIS A 50 -9.50 -9.34 -12.85
CA HIS A 50 -8.30 -9.20 -13.70
C HIS A 50 -7.01 -9.41 -12.90
N PRO A 51 -6.81 -10.59 -12.28
CA PRO A 51 -5.57 -10.90 -11.60
C PRO A 51 -4.41 -10.87 -12.60
N SER A 52 -3.26 -10.37 -12.16
CA SER A 52 -2.05 -10.35 -12.96
C SER A 52 -1.68 -11.78 -13.39
N PRO A 53 -1.30 -11.99 -14.67
CA PRO A 53 -0.79 -13.29 -15.10
C PRO A 53 0.50 -13.67 -14.35
N ASN A 54 1.21 -12.68 -13.80
CA ASN A 54 2.43 -12.84 -13.02
C ASN A 54 2.17 -12.72 -11.51
N ARG A 55 0.97 -13.06 -11.03
CA ARG A 55 0.62 -12.96 -9.60
C ARG A 55 1.69 -13.64 -8.73
N ASP A 56 2.05 -12.95 -7.65
CA ASP A 56 3.09 -13.37 -6.72
C ASP A 56 2.58 -14.58 -5.93
N LYS A 57 3.02 -15.78 -6.31
CA LYS A 57 2.69 -17.03 -5.62
C LYS A 57 3.76 -17.43 -4.62
N PHE A 58 4.28 -16.47 -3.85
CA PHE A 58 5.20 -16.83 -2.79
C PHE A 58 4.48 -17.77 -1.80
N VAL A 59 5.23 -18.78 -1.35
CA VAL A 59 4.68 -19.85 -0.50
C VAL A 59 4.60 -19.41 0.97
N SER A 60 5.48 -18.51 1.39
CA SER A 60 5.53 -17.93 2.74
C SER A 60 6.05 -16.49 2.73
N LEU A 61 5.78 -15.75 3.82
CA LEU A 61 6.23 -14.37 3.98
C LEU A 61 7.76 -14.25 4.11
N GLU A 62 8.42 -15.26 4.68
CA GLU A 62 9.88 -15.33 4.77
C GLU A 62 10.49 -15.39 3.38
N LYS A 63 9.94 -16.24 2.49
CA LYS A 63 10.39 -16.30 1.11
C LYS A 63 10.21 -14.97 0.39
N ARG A 64 9.11 -14.26 0.69
CA ARG A 64 8.87 -12.91 0.16
C ARG A 64 9.90 -11.89 0.66
N LEU A 65 10.31 -11.96 1.93
CA LEU A 65 11.39 -11.12 2.46
C LEU A 65 12.73 -11.46 1.78
N GLU A 66 13.09 -12.74 1.68
CA GLU A 66 14.31 -13.19 1.01
C GLU A 66 14.38 -12.68 -0.44
N ASP A 67 13.31 -12.85 -1.21
CA ASP A 67 13.26 -12.43 -2.62
C ASP A 67 13.41 -10.91 -2.75
N ARG A 68 12.87 -10.14 -1.80
CA ARG A 68 13.01 -8.68 -1.76
C ARG A 68 14.42 -8.24 -1.38
N LEU A 69 15.07 -8.94 -0.44
CA LEU A 69 16.47 -8.68 -0.06
C LEU A 69 17.47 -9.10 -1.16
N ALA A 70 17.13 -10.12 -1.95
CA ALA A 70 17.94 -10.58 -3.08
C ALA A 70 17.75 -9.73 -4.35
N GLY A 71 16.64 -8.99 -4.44
CA GLY A 71 16.36 -8.08 -5.53
C GLY A 71 17.21 -6.79 -5.46
N ASP A 72 17.51 -6.22 -6.62
CA ASP A 72 18.17 -4.92 -6.72
C ASP A 72 17.19 -3.81 -6.29
N THR A 73 17.32 -3.32 -5.05
CA THR A 73 16.44 -2.29 -4.46
C THR A 73 16.78 -0.87 -4.92
N THR A 74 17.54 -0.69 -6.00
CA THR A 74 18.13 0.59 -6.42
C THR A 74 17.17 1.57 -7.13
N SER A 75 15.87 1.48 -6.89
CA SER A 75 14.99 2.64 -7.09
C SER A 75 15.23 3.64 -5.95
N SER A 76 16.26 4.49 -6.11
CA SER A 76 16.76 5.44 -5.10
C SER A 76 15.74 6.44 -4.54
N GLU A 77 14.55 6.54 -5.14
CA GLU A 77 13.53 7.52 -4.75
C GLU A 77 12.63 7.04 -3.61
N TRP A 78 12.42 5.74 -3.44
CA TRP A 78 11.55 5.20 -2.38
C TRP A 78 12.37 4.73 -1.18
N VAL A 79 12.13 5.34 -0.02
CA VAL A 79 12.70 4.93 1.27
C VAL A 79 11.70 4.02 1.95
N MET A 80 11.99 2.71 1.94
CA MET A 80 11.15 1.68 2.53
C MET A 80 11.91 0.93 3.62
N VAL A 81 11.30 0.86 4.81
CA VAL A 81 11.71 -0.02 5.91
C VAL A 81 10.79 -1.23 5.89
N HIS A 82 11.33 -2.44 5.94
CA HIS A 82 10.49 -3.64 5.98
C HIS A 82 11.17 -4.77 6.73
N SER A 83 10.40 -5.51 7.52
CA SER A 83 10.90 -6.69 8.23
C SER A 83 9.80 -7.61 8.73
N MET A 84 10.15 -8.88 8.96
CA MET A 84 9.32 -9.81 9.73
C MET A 84 9.18 -9.29 11.16
N VAL A 85 7.94 -9.11 11.62
CA VAL A 85 7.63 -8.59 12.97
C VAL A 85 7.13 -9.66 13.92
N GLU A 86 6.74 -10.82 13.38
CA GLU A 86 6.58 -12.11 14.03
C GLU A 86 6.24 -13.16 12.96
N GLU A 87 6.13 -14.44 13.35
CA GLU A 87 5.69 -15.49 12.45
C GLU A 87 4.30 -15.14 11.86
N GLY A 88 4.19 -15.19 10.53
CA GLY A 88 2.95 -14.82 9.84
C GLY A 88 2.68 -13.32 9.71
N LYS A 89 3.60 -12.43 10.15
CA LYS A 89 3.46 -10.98 9.96
C LYS A 89 4.70 -10.34 9.35
N TYR A 90 4.50 -9.67 8.22
CA TYR A 90 5.55 -8.94 7.51
C TYR A 90 5.16 -7.46 7.35
N ALA A 91 5.91 -6.57 7.98
CA ALA A 91 5.63 -5.14 8.00
C ALA A 91 6.44 -4.36 6.97
N PHE A 92 5.82 -3.33 6.40
CA PHE A 92 6.41 -2.36 5.48
C PHE A 92 6.01 -0.97 5.91
N LYS A 93 7.00 -0.09 6.02
CA LYS A 93 6.86 1.33 6.26
C LYS A 93 7.53 2.08 5.12
N ASN A 94 6.77 2.91 4.42
CA ASN A 94 7.34 3.83 3.46
C ASN A 94 7.53 5.18 4.15
N GLU A 95 8.77 5.65 4.26
CA GLU A 95 9.11 6.95 4.83
C GLU A 95 8.84 8.09 3.84
N ASN A 96 8.72 7.77 2.55
CA ASN A 96 8.33 8.73 1.54
C ASN A 96 7.42 8.10 0.47
N CYS A 97 6.70 8.97 -0.23
CA CYS A 97 5.87 8.63 -1.38
C CYS A 97 6.02 9.73 -2.44
N PRO A 98 7.25 9.90 -2.98
CA PRO A 98 7.56 11.05 -3.84
C PRO A 98 6.67 11.08 -5.07
N THR A 99 6.27 9.92 -5.57
CA THR A 99 5.60 9.82 -6.87
C THR A 99 4.12 10.17 -6.81
N CYS A 100 3.35 9.72 -5.81
CA CYS A 100 1.92 10.05 -5.74
C CYS A 100 1.65 11.38 -5.04
N VAL A 101 2.36 11.71 -3.96
CA VAL A 101 2.10 12.94 -3.19
C VAL A 101 2.43 14.17 -4.03
N GLU A 102 3.58 14.19 -4.70
CA GLU A 102 3.96 15.33 -5.56
C GLU A 102 3.17 15.38 -6.87
N ALA A 103 2.72 14.23 -7.38
CA ALA A 103 1.89 14.16 -8.58
C ALA A 103 0.50 14.74 -8.37
N MET A 104 -0.05 14.63 -7.16
CA MET A 104 -1.44 14.99 -6.84
C MET A 104 -1.55 16.15 -5.85
N VAL A 105 -0.47 16.91 -5.64
CA VAL A 105 -0.39 17.97 -4.61
C VAL A 105 -1.42 19.10 -4.83
N ASP A 106 -1.74 19.39 -6.09
CA ASP A 106 -2.70 20.41 -6.53
C ASP A 106 -4.16 19.96 -6.40
N LEU A 107 -4.41 18.68 -6.16
CA LEU A 107 -5.77 18.16 -5.99
C LEU A 107 -6.22 18.35 -4.52
N PRO A 108 -7.37 19.00 -4.29
CA PRO A 108 -7.76 19.46 -2.96
C PRO A 108 -8.28 18.36 -2.04
N ASP A 109 -8.94 17.33 -2.57
CA ASP A 109 -9.64 16.34 -1.75
C ASP A 109 -8.74 15.16 -1.38
N VAL A 110 -8.34 15.12 -0.12
CA VAL A 110 -7.41 14.10 0.42
C VAL A 110 -7.97 12.68 0.35
N GLU A 111 -9.26 12.50 0.60
CA GLU A 111 -9.89 11.17 0.54
C GLU A 111 -9.94 10.67 -0.91
N LEU A 112 -10.29 11.55 -1.85
CA LEU A 112 -10.35 11.15 -3.26
C LEU A 112 -8.95 10.88 -3.82
N LYS A 113 -7.92 11.63 -3.38
CA LYS A 113 -6.52 11.33 -3.73
C LYS A 113 -6.10 9.95 -3.22
N TYR A 114 -6.43 9.62 -1.98
CA TYR A 114 -6.17 8.30 -1.41
C TYR A 114 -6.87 7.19 -2.22
N LEU A 115 -8.14 7.38 -2.58
CA LEU A 115 -8.89 6.40 -3.37
C LEU A 115 -8.32 6.23 -4.78
N ALA A 116 -7.90 7.32 -5.41
CA ALA A 116 -7.39 7.32 -6.78
C ALA A 116 -5.95 6.77 -6.91
N CYS A 117 -5.06 6.95 -5.92
CA CYS A 117 -3.72 6.37 -5.94
C CYS A 117 -3.60 5.13 -5.03
N CYS A 118 -3.84 5.27 -3.73
CA CYS A 118 -3.43 4.28 -2.74
C CYS A 118 -4.37 3.07 -2.63
N TYR A 119 -5.68 3.28 -2.76
CA TYR A 119 -6.65 2.19 -2.60
C TYR A 119 -6.53 1.15 -3.72
N GLY A 120 -6.26 1.60 -4.95
CA GLY A 120 -6.01 0.71 -6.08
C GLY A 120 -4.79 -0.18 -5.86
N ASP A 121 -3.67 0.38 -5.40
CA ASP A 121 -2.46 -0.39 -5.07
C ASP A 121 -2.70 -1.44 -3.98
N TYR A 122 -3.52 -1.10 -2.98
CA TYR A 122 -3.92 -2.01 -1.91
C TYR A 122 -4.73 -3.20 -2.44
N GLU A 123 -5.78 -2.95 -3.24
CA GLU A 123 -6.61 -4.01 -3.81
C GLU A 123 -5.84 -4.83 -4.86
N ALA A 124 -4.97 -4.17 -5.65
CA ALA A 124 -4.08 -4.85 -6.57
C ALA A 124 -3.15 -5.83 -5.84
N PHE A 125 -2.56 -5.39 -4.73
CA PHE A 125 -1.72 -6.25 -3.92
C PHE A 125 -2.51 -7.47 -3.41
N ARG A 126 -3.68 -7.23 -2.84
CA ARG A 126 -4.55 -8.28 -2.31
C ARG A 126 -4.92 -9.30 -3.40
N ALA A 127 -5.37 -8.84 -4.57
CA ALA A 127 -5.78 -9.73 -5.66
C ALA A 127 -4.62 -10.52 -6.28
N ASN A 128 -3.39 -10.00 -6.19
CA ASN A 128 -2.21 -10.62 -6.78
C ASN A 128 -1.35 -11.42 -5.79
N SER A 129 -1.77 -11.48 -4.52
CA SER A 129 -1.09 -12.27 -3.49
C SER A 129 -1.67 -13.67 -3.40
N ASN A 130 -1.00 -14.54 -2.65
CA ASN A 130 -1.56 -15.82 -2.22
C ASN A 130 -2.85 -15.59 -1.43
N ASP A 131 -3.89 -16.42 -1.64
CA ASP A 131 -5.22 -16.27 -1.04
C ASP A 131 -5.22 -16.28 0.50
N HIS A 132 -4.15 -16.78 1.12
CA HIS A 132 -3.96 -16.75 2.56
C HIS A 132 -3.34 -15.45 3.08
N ILE A 133 -2.95 -14.51 2.22
CA ILE A 133 -2.31 -13.27 2.63
C ILE A 133 -3.32 -12.13 2.62
N ILE A 134 -3.48 -11.51 3.79
CA ILE A 134 -4.28 -10.28 3.95
C ILE A 134 -3.32 -9.12 4.20
N LEU A 135 -3.55 -8.00 3.51
CA LEU A 135 -2.83 -6.75 3.77
C LEU A 135 -3.69 -5.87 4.69
N THR A 136 -3.10 -5.29 5.72
CA THR A 136 -3.70 -4.18 6.47
C THR A 136 -2.90 -2.91 6.24
N MET A 137 -3.58 -1.77 6.26
CA MET A 137 -2.99 -0.44 6.05
C MET A 137 -3.80 0.58 6.84
N GLU A 138 -3.14 1.39 7.67
CA GLU A 138 -3.82 2.39 8.52
C GLU A 138 -3.26 3.81 8.33
N HIS A 139 -1.95 3.97 8.19
CA HIS A 139 -1.32 5.27 7.97
C HIS A 139 -0.94 5.43 6.50
N THR A 140 -1.21 6.60 5.91
CA THR A 140 -0.73 6.93 4.56
C THR A 140 -0.27 8.38 4.42
N ILE A 141 0.87 8.56 3.77
CA ILE A 141 1.41 9.91 3.47
C ILE A 141 0.42 10.72 2.63
N MET A 142 -0.35 10.06 1.75
CA MET A 142 -1.39 10.72 0.96
C MET A 142 -2.46 11.39 1.83
N GLN A 143 -2.75 10.80 2.99
CA GLN A 143 -3.71 11.33 3.96
C GLN A 143 -3.08 12.28 4.99
N GLY A 144 -1.77 12.57 4.86
CA GLY A 144 -1.04 13.48 5.73
C GLY A 144 -0.27 12.82 6.87
N ASP A 145 -0.23 11.48 6.93
CA ASP A 145 0.63 10.78 7.89
C ASP A 145 2.12 10.95 7.53
N PRO A 146 3.04 10.82 8.51
CA PRO A 146 4.48 10.89 8.25
C PRO A 146 5.01 9.71 7.42
N TYR A 147 4.26 8.60 7.33
CA TYR A 147 4.65 7.39 6.61
C TYR A 147 3.42 6.64 6.09
N CYS A 148 3.63 5.72 5.14
CA CYS A 148 2.64 4.69 4.84
C CYS A 148 2.95 3.43 5.65
N SER A 149 1.98 2.86 6.36
CA SER A 149 2.15 1.64 7.17
C SER A 149 1.35 0.48 6.61
N ARG A 150 2.00 -0.67 6.43
CA ARG A 150 1.37 -1.87 5.84
C ARG A 150 1.84 -3.14 6.52
N VAL A 151 0.93 -4.06 6.80
CA VAL A 151 1.29 -5.40 7.31
C VAL A 151 0.64 -6.47 6.44
N MET A 152 1.46 -7.39 5.94
CA MET A 152 1.00 -8.63 5.35
C MET A 152 0.82 -9.65 6.47
N HIS A 153 -0.36 -10.26 6.51
CA HIS A 153 -0.77 -11.26 7.47
C HIS A 153 -0.97 -12.58 6.74
N ASP A 154 -0.27 -13.63 7.16
CA ASP A 154 -0.53 -14.98 6.70
C ASP A 154 -1.62 -15.62 7.57
N THR A 155 -2.84 -15.66 7.04
CA THR A 155 -4.03 -16.17 7.73
C THR A 155 -3.96 -17.65 8.09
N ARG A 156 -2.97 -18.40 7.61
CA ARG A 156 -2.73 -19.78 8.09
C ARG A 156 -2.17 -19.78 9.52
N ILE A 157 -1.56 -18.66 9.94
CA ILE A 157 -0.82 -18.48 11.19
C ILE A 157 -1.44 -17.36 12.03
N ASP A 158 -1.68 -16.19 11.44
CA ASP A 158 -2.22 -15.00 12.09
C ASP A 158 -3.68 -14.71 11.71
N TYR A 159 -4.59 -14.94 12.65
CA TYR A 159 -6.02 -14.66 12.52
C TYR A 159 -6.44 -13.34 13.17
N ASP A 160 -5.53 -12.69 13.91
CA ASP A 160 -5.84 -11.48 14.67
C ASP A 160 -5.94 -10.25 13.75
N LEU A 161 -5.15 -10.23 12.66
CA LEU A 161 -5.17 -9.22 11.59
C LEU A 161 -5.12 -7.75 12.09
N ARG A 162 -4.75 -7.53 13.34
CA ARG A 162 -4.66 -6.19 13.91
C ARG A 162 -3.43 -5.49 13.35
N HIS A 163 -3.64 -4.29 12.82
CA HIS A 163 -2.56 -3.42 12.44
C HIS A 163 -1.82 -2.93 13.70
N PRO A 164 -0.47 -2.85 13.69
CA PRO A 164 0.29 -2.26 14.77
C PRO A 164 -0.12 -0.82 15.02
N PRO A 165 -0.19 -0.36 16.28
CA PRO A 165 -0.51 1.02 16.60
C PRO A 165 0.64 1.96 16.21
N LYS A 166 0.38 3.26 16.15
CA LYS A 166 1.35 4.29 15.77
C LYS A 166 2.69 4.19 16.49
N GLU A 167 2.69 3.87 17.79
CA GLU A 167 3.94 3.77 18.58
C GLU A 167 4.88 2.70 18.05
N PHE A 168 4.36 1.62 17.48
CA PHE A 168 5.18 0.60 16.82
C PHE A 168 5.93 1.22 15.62
N TRP A 169 5.19 1.89 14.73
CA TRP A 169 5.72 2.43 13.48
C TRP A 169 6.67 3.60 13.68
N ASP A 170 6.44 4.42 14.70
CA ASP A 170 7.32 5.52 15.08
C ASP A 170 8.72 5.02 15.50
N ASN A 171 8.82 3.77 15.97
CA ASN A 171 10.08 3.14 16.38
C ASN A 171 10.55 2.05 15.40
N PHE A 172 9.84 1.86 14.28
CA PHE A 172 10.15 0.82 13.31
C PHE A 172 11.26 1.29 12.37
N GLU A 173 12.50 0.93 12.71
CA GLU A 173 13.72 1.23 11.97
C GLU A 173 14.42 -0.05 11.47
N PRO A 174 15.13 0.00 10.32
CA PRO A 174 15.92 -1.14 9.84
C PRO A 174 16.99 -1.57 10.85
N GLY A 175 17.16 -2.87 11.10
CA GLY A 175 18.19 -3.38 12.01
C GLY A 175 17.82 -3.37 13.50
N LYS A 176 16.60 -2.94 13.85
CA LYS A 176 16.04 -2.97 15.22
C LYS A 176 14.86 -3.94 15.35
N GLU A 177 14.82 -4.95 14.51
CA GLU A 177 13.75 -5.96 14.47
C GLU A 177 13.52 -6.61 15.84
N GLU A 178 14.60 -6.93 16.56
CA GLU A 178 14.51 -7.50 17.92
C GLU A 178 13.86 -6.56 18.95
N GLU A 179 13.92 -5.24 18.78
CA GLU A 179 13.27 -4.27 19.67
C GLU A 179 11.78 -4.14 19.37
N ALA A 180 11.42 -4.17 18.08
CA ALA A 180 10.04 -4.25 17.60
C ALA A 180 9.33 -5.54 18.07
N MET A 181 10.02 -6.69 18.03
CA MET A 181 9.52 -7.99 18.52
C MET A 181 9.17 -7.97 20.02
N LYS A 182 9.93 -7.23 20.85
CA LYS A 182 9.70 -7.12 22.30
C LYS A 182 8.37 -6.43 22.65
N TYR A 183 7.82 -5.60 21.75
CA TYR A 183 6.50 -4.97 21.94
C TYR A 183 5.37 -6.00 21.91
N TYR A 184 5.44 -6.98 21.01
CA TYR A 184 4.40 -8.01 20.84
C TYR A 184 4.47 -9.11 21.89
N GLN A 185 5.67 -9.51 22.30
CA GLN A 185 5.85 -10.54 23.32
C GLN A 185 5.41 -10.11 24.74
N LYS A 186 5.32 -8.80 25.01
CA LYS A 186 4.83 -8.27 26.30
C LYS A 186 3.30 -8.20 26.43
N LYS A 187 2.56 -8.49 25.35
CA LYS A 187 1.08 -8.44 25.32
C LYS A 187 0.40 -9.81 25.15
N LYS A 188 1.15 -10.91 25.23
CA LYS A 188 0.62 -12.27 25.50
C LYS A 188 0.67 -12.56 27.00
#